data_AF-K7K561-F1
#
_entry.id   AF-K7K561-F1
#
_cell.length_a   1.000
_cell.length_b   1.000
_cell.length_c   1.000
_cell.angle_alpha   90.00
_cell.angle_beta   90.00
_cell.angle_gamma   90.00
#
_symmetry.space_group_name_H-M   'P 1'
#
loop_
_entity.id
_entity.type
_entity.pdbx_description
1 polymer ?
#
loop_
_entity_poly.entity_id
_entity_poly.type
_entity_poly.pdbx_seq_one_letter_code
_entity_poly.pdbx_strand_id
1 'polypeptide(L)'
;MGEEVSSKTEPELHCVDSVPEEHNSSVQEKELEKPEPPNDKVTPPSPAAAQEVADHASKKDTEESLDKDAMLARVVTEKRLALVKAWEESEKTKAENRAYKRLSAVGFWEDSKKASVEAQLKKIEENLEKKKAEYVEKMKNKVAKIHLLAEEKRAVVEAQKREEFIDLEETASKFRSRGDTPRRFFACFSG
;
A
#
# COMPACT_ATOMS: atom_id res chain seq x y z
N MET A 1 -12.23 84.28 -16.68
CA MET A 1 -13.30 83.53 -17.37
C MET A 1 -12.95 82.06 -17.28
N GLY A 2 -13.94 81.18 -17.06
CA GLY A 2 -13.76 79.73 -17.15
C GLY A 2 -13.21 79.07 -15.89
N GLU A 3 -14.11 78.65 -15.00
CA GLU A 3 -13.90 77.50 -14.13
C GLU A 3 -13.94 76.21 -14.98
N GLU A 4 -13.22 75.16 -14.58
CA GLU A 4 -13.90 73.98 -13.98
C GLU A 4 -12.90 72.98 -13.37
N VAL A 5 -13.39 72.23 -12.40
CA VAL A 5 -12.67 71.19 -11.64
C VAL A 5 -13.16 69.84 -12.13
N SER A 6 -12.26 68.86 -12.29
CA SER A 6 -12.67 67.46 -12.47
C SER A 6 -11.79 66.53 -11.64
N SER A 7 -12.37 66.01 -10.57
CA SER A 7 -11.78 65.00 -9.69
C SER A 7 -11.95 63.61 -10.28
N LYS A 8 -10.86 62.84 -10.41
CA LYS A 8 -10.90 61.45 -10.87
C LYS A 8 -10.89 60.50 -9.68
N THR A 9 -12.01 59.81 -9.48
CA THR A 9 -12.21 58.82 -8.42
C THR A 9 -11.41 57.54 -8.66
N GLU A 10 -10.79 57.02 -7.61
CA GLU A 10 -10.07 55.74 -7.56
C GLU A 10 -11.03 54.62 -7.08
N PRO A 11 -11.05 53.42 -7.69
CA PRO A 11 -11.93 52.33 -7.27
C PRO A 11 -11.26 51.42 -6.22
N GLU A 12 -11.85 51.33 -5.02
CA GLU A 12 -11.51 50.28 -4.06
C GLU A 12 -11.80 48.88 -4.62
N LEU A 13 -10.88 47.94 -4.41
CA LEU A 13 -11.10 46.51 -4.64
C LEU A 13 -11.20 45.76 -3.31
N HIS A 14 -12.42 45.73 -2.76
CA HIS A 14 -12.79 44.84 -1.66
C HIS A 14 -13.17 43.46 -2.22
N CYS A 15 -12.57 42.38 -1.71
CA CYS A 15 -13.01 41.01 -2.00
C CYS A 15 -12.88 40.15 -0.75
N VAL A 16 -14.03 39.68 -0.25
CA VAL A 16 -14.16 38.74 0.85
C VAL A 16 -14.91 37.49 0.40
N ASP A 17 -14.86 36.46 1.26
CA ASP A 17 -15.69 35.26 1.30
C ASP A 17 -15.25 33.95 0.60
N SER A 18 -14.68 33.10 1.46
CA SER A 18 -15.31 31.84 1.92
C SER A 18 -15.37 30.61 1.00
N VAL A 19 -14.79 29.51 1.51
CA VAL A 19 -14.94 28.14 1.00
C VAL A 19 -15.09 27.19 2.22
N PRO A 20 -16.16 26.38 2.32
CA PRO A 20 -16.34 25.43 3.42
C PRO A 20 -15.68 24.06 3.17
N GLU A 21 -15.51 23.29 4.24
CA GLU A 21 -15.03 21.89 4.21
C GLU A 21 -16.15 20.89 3.92
N GLU A 22 -15.78 19.70 3.43
CA GLU A 22 -16.62 18.49 3.59
C GLU A 22 -15.80 17.28 4.06
N HIS A 23 -16.41 16.53 4.97
CA HIS A 23 -15.91 15.33 5.62
C HIS A 23 -16.76 14.11 5.20
N ASN A 24 -16.15 13.02 4.72
CA ASN A 24 -16.74 11.68 4.95
C ASN A 24 -15.76 10.49 4.78
N SER A 25 -15.58 9.79 5.91
CA SER A 25 -15.95 8.39 6.17
C SER A 25 -15.82 7.29 5.10
N SER A 26 -14.84 6.42 5.33
CA SER A 26 -14.98 5.02 5.81
C SER A 26 -15.89 4.03 5.08
N VAL A 27 -15.30 2.91 4.64
CA VAL A 27 -15.98 1.69 4.18
C VAL A 27 -15.25 0.46 4.73
N GLN A 28 -15.98 -0.39 5.47
CA GLN A 28 -15.59 -1.76 5.81
C GLN A 28 -16.19 -2.73 4.77
N GLU A 29 -15.58 -3.90 4.50
CA GLU A 29 -16.29 -5.20 4.50
C GLU A 29 -15.41 -6.44 4.14
N LYS A 30 -15.73 -7.55 4.83
CA LYS A 30 -15.82 -8.97 4.41
C LYS A 30 -14.69 -9.67 3.60
N GLU A 31 -13.83 -10.35 4.35
CA GLU A 31 -13.85 -11.82 4.54
C GLU A 31 -14.44 -12.72 3.42
N LEU A 32 -13.56 -13.36 2.64
CA LEU A 32 -13.74 -14.61 1.86
C LEU A 32 -12.33 -15.11 1.46
N GLU A 33 -11.96 -16.40 1.30
CA GLU A 33 -12.61 -17.70 1.52
C GLU A 33 -11.56 -18.73 2.04
N LYS A 34 -11.59 -20.04 1.68
CA LYS A 34 -10.50 -21.02 1.94
C LYS A 34 -10.58 -22.28 1.05
N PRO A 35 -9.48 -22.76 0.42
CA PRO A 35 -9.38 -24.10 -0.18
C PRO A 35 -8.59 -25.13 0.66
N GLU A 36 -8.80 -26.42 0.39
CA GLU A 36 -8.25 -27.58 1.14
C GLU A 36 -6.90 -28.13 0.58
N PRO A 37 -6.07 -28.82 1.38
CA PRO A 37 -4.85 -29.48 0.91
C PRO A 37 -5.05 -30.95 0.46
N PRO A 38 -4.25 -31.48 -0.50
CA PRO A 38 -4.48 -32.79 -1.12
C PRO A 38 -4.08 -34.00 -0.26
N ASN A 39 -4.50 -35.19 -0.71
CA ASN A 39 -4.49 -36.41 0.08
C ASN A 39 -3.77 -37.60 -0.60
N ASP A 40 -2.44 -37.65 -0.50
CA ASP A 40 -1.67 -38.80 -0.99
C ASP A 40 -1.62 -39.95 0.03
N LYS A 41 -1.90 -41.16 -0.47
CA LYS A 41 -1.74 -42.45 0.21
C LYS A 41 -0.42 -43.08 -0.22
N VAL A 42 0.39 -43.53 0.74
CA VAL A 42 1.51 -44.45 0.48
C VAL A 42 1.32 -45.69 1.33
N THR A 43 1.31 -46.85 0.68
CA THR A 43 1.18 -48.18 1.30
C THR A 43 2.57 -48.81 1.43
N PRO A 44 2.96 -49.36 2.60
CA PRO A 44 4.27 -50.00 2.75
C PRO A 44 4.30 -51.42 2.16
N PRO A 45 5.43 -51.88 1.60
CA PRO A 45 5.56 -53.20 0.98
C PRO A 45 5.86 -54.32 1.99
N SER A 46 5.41 -55.53 1.67
CA SER A 46 5.73 -56.76 2.40
C SER A 46 6.96 -57.47 1.80
N PRO A 47 7.95 -57.89 2.61
CA PRO A 47 9.01 -58.79 2.14
C PRO A 47 8.66 -60.25 2.45
N ALA A 48 8.47 -61.04 1.39
CA ALA A 48 8.49 -62.49 1.48
C ALA A 48 9.96 -62.98 1.45
N ALA A 49 10.35 -63.79 2.42
CA ALA A 49 11.60 -64.55 2.39
C ALA A 49 11.41 -65.86 3.16
N ALA A 50 11.27 -66.96 2.42
CA ALA A 50 11.35 -68.31 2.95
C ALA A 50 12.46 -69.03 2.16
N GLN A 51 13.53 -69.43 2.84
CA GLN A 51 14.49 -70.42 2.34
C GLN A 51 14.82 -71.40 3.45
N GLU A 52 14.25 -72.58 3.27
CA GLU A 52 14.61 -73.90 3.79
C GLU A 52 16.05 -74.28 3.39
N VAL A 53 16.80 -75.05 4.21
CA VAL A 53 17.56 -76.30 3.89
C VAL A 53 18.19 -76.87 5.19
N ALA A 54 18.18 -78.21 5.36
CA ALA A 54 19.22 -79.08 5.96
C ALA A 54 18.85 -79.88 7.23
N ASP A 55 18.52 -81.17 7.04
CA ASP A 55 18.38 -82.19 8.07
C ASP A 55 19.73 -82.68 8.64
N HIS A 56 19.80 -82.87 9.96
CA HIS A 56 20.78 -83.75 10.63
C HIS A 56 20.04 -84.59 11.67
N ALA A 57 20.24 -85.91 11.67
CA ALA A 57 19.38 -86.84 12.41
C ALA A 57 20.02 -87.47 13.66
N SER A 58 19.17 -87.60 14.70
CA SER A 58 19.10 -88.68 15.69
C SER A 58 19.93 -88.62 16.99
N LYS A 59 19.19 -88.73 18.12
CA LYS A 59 19.55 -89.28 19.45
C LYS A 59 19.76 -88.30 20.62
N LYS A 60 18.87 -87.31 20.79
CA LYS A 60 18.61 -86.61 22.09
C LYS A 60 17.14 -86.17 22.26
N ASP A 61 16.24 -86.92 21.64
CA ASP A 61 15.06 -86.35 21.01
C ASP A 61 13.96 -85.82 21.96
N THR A 62 14.03 -86.09 23.28
CA THR A 62 13.02 -85.65 24.27
C THR A 62 13.29 -84.26 24.87
N GLU A 63 14.51 -83.98 25.35
CA GLU A 63 14.83 -82.66 25.92
C GLU A 63 14.92 -81.59 24.81
N GLU A 64 15.48 -81.97 23.66
CA GLU A 64 15.62 -81.09 22.50
C GLU A 64 14.24 -80.73 21.89
N SER A 65 13.22 -81.58 22.04
CA SER A 65 11.85 -81.27 21.61
C SER A 65 11.20 -80.18 22.47
N LEU A 66 11.37 -80.24 23.79
CA LEU A 66 10.79 -79.23 24.70
C LEU A 66 11.45 -77.86 24.52
N ASP A 67 12.76 -77.83 24.25
CA ASP A 67 13.47 -76.59 23.94
C ASP A 67 13.05 -76.03 22.56
N LYS A 68 12.88 -76.88 21.53
CA LYS A 68 12.32 -76.47 20.23
C LYS A 68 10.94 -75.84 20.36
N ASP A 69 10.03 -76.44 21.12
CA ASP A 69 8.69 -75.89 21.35
C ASP A 69 8.75 -74.55 22.11
N ALA A 70 9.65 -74.42 23.09
CA ALA A 70 9.88 -73.16 23.80
C ALA A 70 10.48 -72.07 22.89
N MET A 71 11.39 -72.41 21.98
CA MET A 71 11.93 -71.50 20.97
C MET A 71 10.85 -71.07 19.98
N LEU A 72 10.03 -72.00 19.48
CA LEU A 72 8.90 -71.68 18.59
C LEU A 72 7.88 -70.76 19.28
N ALA A 73 7.56 -70.99 20.55
CA ALA A 73 6.70 -70.11 21.32
C ALA A 73 7.27 -68.68 21.48
N ARG A 74 8.58 -68.54 21.67
CA ARG A 74 9.27 -67.23 21.65
C ARG A 74 9.16 -66.57 20.28
N VAL A 75 9.50 -67.26 19.19
CA VAL A 75 9.41 -66.72 17.82
C VAL A 75 7.98 -66.31 17.46
N VAL A 76 6.96 -67.08 17.87
CA VAL A 76 5.54 -66.73 17.65
C VAL A 76 5.13 -65.50 18.46
N THR A 77 5.56 -65.38 19.72
CA THR A 77 5.25 -64.19 20.55
C THR A 77 6.01 -62.95 20.07
N GLU A 78 7.27 -63.07 19.68
CA GLU A 78 8.06 -62.01 19.04
C GLU A 78 7.42 -61.54 17.74
N LYS A 79 7.01 -62.47 16.85
CA LYS A 79 6.30 -62.15 15.60
C LYS A 79 4.98 -61.43 15.87
N ARG A 80 4.22 -61.84 16.89
CA ARG A 80 3.00 -61.15 17.33
C ARG A 80 3.30 -59.73 17.81
N LEU A 81 4.32 -59.56 18.65
CA LEU A 81 4.71 -58.24 19.17
C LEU A 81 5.23 -57.32 18.07
N ALA A 82 6.00 -57.83 17.11
CA ALA A 82 6.46 -57.09 15.95
C ALA A 82 5.31 -56.60 15.07
N LEU A 83 4.30 -57.46 14.82
CA LEU A 83 3.10 -57.07 14.07
C LEU A 83 2.27 -55.99 14.80
N VAL A 84 2.12 -56.10 16.12
CA VAL A 84 1.43 -55.09 16.94
C VAL A 84 2.16 -53.74 16.89
N LYS A 85 3.49 -53.74 17.04
CA LYS A 85 4.32 -52.52 16.93
C LYS A 85 4.20 -51.87 15.54
N ALA A 86 4.34 -52.65 14.47
CA ALA A 86 4.21 -52.14 13.10
C ALA A 86 2.82 -51.55 12.80
N TRP A 87 1.76 -52.15 13.38
CA TRP A 87 0.41 -51.59 13.29
C TRP A 87 0.28 -50.28 14.08
N GLU A 88 0.81 -50.23 15.31
CA GLU A 88 0.81 -49.04 16.17
C GLU A 88 1.56 -47.86 15.52
N GLU A 89 2.73 -48.11 14.95
CA GLU A 89 3.53 -47.13 14.21
C GLU A 89 2.77 -46.63 12.97
N SER A 90 2.16 -47.52 12.19
CA SER A 90 1.28 -47.15 11.06
C SER A 90 0.11 -46.25 11.50
N GLU A 91 -0.57 -46.57 12.60
CA GLU A 91 -1.69 -45.75 13.08
C GLU A 91 -1.23 -44.39 13.64
N LYS A 92 -0.05 -44.33 14.30
CA LYS A 92 0.60 -43.09 14.72
C LYS A 92 0.90 -42.20 13.51
N THR A 93 1.57 -42.72 12.47
CA THR A 93 1.86 -41.95 11.24
C THR A 93 0.59 -41.47 10.55
N LYS A 94 -0.50 -42.26 10.54
CA LYS A 94 -1.81 -41.81 10.03
C LYS A 94 -2.42 -40.69 10.89
N ALA A 95 -2.23 -40.70 12.20
CA ALA A 95 -2.69 -39.63 13.08
C ALA A 95 -1.86 -38.34 12.86
N GLU A 96 -0.54 -38.45 12.78
CA GLU A 96 0.40 -37.36 12.51
C GLU A 96 0.13 -36.71 11.14
N ASN A 97 -0.07 -37.49 10.08
CA ASN A 97 -0.39 -36.97 8.75
C ASN A 97 -1.73 -36.19 8.74
N ARG A 98 -2.73 -36.67 9.49
CA ARG A 98 -4.01 -35.96 9.69
C ARG A 98 -3.83 -34.66 10.48
N ALA A 99 -2.96 -34.64 11.49
CA ALA A 99 -2.62 -33.45 12.26
C ALA A 99 -1.87 -32.41 11.39
N TYR A 100 -0.85 -32.85 10.64
CA TYR A 100 -0.08 -32.02 9.72
C TYR A 100 -0.98 -31.32 8.70
N LYS A 101 -1.83 -32.07 7.99
CA LYS A 101 -2.81 -31.50 7.03
C LYS A 101 -3.70 -30.42 7.65
N ARG A 102 -4.16 -30.64 8.89
CA ARG A 102 -4.96 -29.65 9.63
C ARG A 102 -4.16 -28.40 10.00
N LEU A 103 -2.93 -28.57 10.50
CA LEU A 103 -2.04 -27.46 10.85
C LEU A 103 -1.67 -26.62 9.62
N SER A 104 -1.30 -27.24 8.50
CA SER A 104 -1.06 -26.55 7.23
C SER A 104 -2.31 -25.78 6.77
N ALA A 105 -3.49 -26.39 6.85
CA ALA A 105 -4.74 -25.72 6.52
C ALA A 105 -5.06 -24.55 7.47
N VAL A 106 -4.65 -24.58 8.74
CA VAL A 106 -4.78 -23.42 9.66
C VAL A 106 -3.81 -22.31 9.24
N GLY A 107 -2.54 -22.63 8.97
CA GLY A 107 -1.54 -21.66 8.49
C GLY A 107 -1.98 -20.93 7.21
N PHE A 108 -2.41 -21.68 6.19
CA PHE A 108 -2.93 -21.07 4.95
C PHE A 108 -4.13 -20.15 5.17
N TRP A 109 -4.99 -20.46 6.15
CA TRP A 109 -6.13 -19.59 6.49
C TRP A 109 -5.65 -18.33 7.22
N GLU A 110 -4.72 -18.45 8.17
CA GLU A 110 -4.12 -17.30 8.85
C GLU A 110 -3.45 -16.35 7.86
N ASP A 111 -2.63 -16.86 6.95
CA ASP A 111 -1.93 -16.06 5.94
C ASP A 111 -2.92 -15.41 4.96
N SER A 112 -4.01 -16.09 4.61
CA SER A 112 -5.11 -15.49 3.83
C SER A 112 -5.77 -14.32 4.57
N LYS A 113 -6.03 -14.44 5.89
CA LYS A 113 -6.56 -13.33 6.70
C LYS A 113 -5.58 -12.17 6.81
N LYS A 114 -4.31 -12.46 7.07
CA LYS A 114 -3.22 -11.49 7.16
C LYS A 114 -3.11 -10.68 5.86
N ALA A 115 -3.06 -11.37 4.71
CA ALA A 115 -3.04 -10.74 3.39
C ALA A 115 -4.30 -9.89 3.11
N SER A 116 -5.48 -10.34 3.53
CA SER A 116 -6.72 -9.56 3.40
C SER A 116 -6.69 -8.25 4.20
N VAL A 117 -6.14 -8.27 5.43
CA VAL A 117 -6.02 -7.07 6.27
C VAL A 117 -4.93 -6.13 5.75
N GLU A 118 -3.79 -6.67 5.31
CA GLU A 118 -2.73 -5.88 4.66
C GLU A 118 -3.21 -5.20 3.36
N ALA A 119 -4.06 -5.86 2.57
CA ALA A 119 -4.67 -5.27 1.38
C ALA A 119 -5.62 -4.11 1.73
N GLN A 120 -6.38 -4.22 2.82
CA GLN A 120 -7.20 -3.13 3.33
C GLN A 120 -6.34 -1.95 3.81
N LEU A 121 -5.25 -2.21 4.53
CA LEU A 121 -4.28 -1.19 4.96
C LEU A 121 -3.71 -0.42 3.76
N LYS A 122 -3.17 -1.13 2.77
CA LYS A 122 -2.62 -0.53 1.53
C LYS A 122 -3.65 0.33 0.79
N LYS A 123 -4.91 -0.11 0.74
CA LYS A 123 -6.01 0.67 0.14
C LYS A 123 -6.28 1.96 0.91
N ILE A 124 -6.17 1.96 2.25
CA ILE A 124 -6.33 3.19 3.05
C ILE A 124 -5.14 4.13 2.80
N GLU A 125 -3.92 3.62 2.79
CA GLU A 125 -2.69 4.38 2.50
C GLU A 125 -2.73 5.05 1.12
N GLU A 126 -3.12 4.30 0.07
CA GLU A 126 -3.26 4.83 -1.29
C GLU A 126 -4.30 5.97 -1.37
N ASN A 127 -5.45 5.83 -0.68
CA ASN A 127 -6.47 6.87 -0.63
C ASN A 127 -6.01 8.11 0.16
N LEU A 128 -5.23 7.94 1.23
CA LEU A 128 -4.63 9.05 1.95
C LEU A 128 -3.61 9.80 1.08
N GLU A 129 -2.77 9.09 0.33
CA GLU A 129 -1.77 9.70 -0.52
C GLU A 129 -2.39 10.45 -1.72
N LYS A 130 -3.44 9.88 -2.34
CA LYS A 130 -4.27 10.59 -3.34
C LYS A 130 -4.83 11.90 -2.79
N LYS A 131 -5.47 11.86 -1.61
CA LYS A 131 -6.00 13.07 -0.96
C LYS A 131 -4.91 14.10 -0.68
N LYS A 132 -3.75 13.69 -0.14
CA LYS A 132 -2.61 14.61 0.08
C LYS A 132 -2.17 15.27 -1.23
N ALA A 133 -2.00 14.49 -2.31
CA ALA A 133 -1.59 15.01 -3.61
C ALA A 133 -2.58 16.05 -4.15
N GLU A 134 -3.89 15.76 -4.09
CA GLU A 134 -4.94 16.72 -4.47
C GLU A 134 -4.88 18.01 -3.64
N TYR A 135 -4.70 17.93 -2.31
CA TYR A 135 -4.59 19.13 -1.46
C TYR A 135 -3.33 19.93 -1.79
N VAL A 136 -2.19 19.29 -2.02
CA VAL A 136 -0.94 19.94 -2.43
C VAL A 136 -1.12 20.65 -3.77
N GLU A 137 -1.78 20.02 -4.74
CA GLU A 137 -2.09 20.64 -6.04
C GLU A 137 -3.05 21.82 -5.88
N LYS A 138 -4.15 21.66 -5.12
CA LYS A 138 -5.10 22.74 -4.80
C LYS A 138 -4.39 23.96 -4.18
N MET A 139 -3.42 23.75 -3.28
CA MET A 139 -2.65 24.84 -2.69
C MET A 139 -1.66 25.48 -3.67
N LYS A 140 -0.95 24.69 -4.48
CA LYS A 140 -0.08 25.22 -5.57
C LYS A 140 -0.87 26.08 -6.55
N ASN A 141 -2.08 25.64 -6.93
CA ASN A 141 -2.97 26.38 -7.81
C ASN A 141 -3.47 27.69 -7.18
N LYS A 142 -3.71 27.75 -5.87
CA LYS A 142 -3.99 29.01 -5.15
C LYS A 142 -2.79 29.96 -5.19
N VAL A 143 -1.58 29.47 -4.93
CA VAL A 143 -0.34 30.27 -5.00
C VAL A 143 -0.12 30.82 -6.42
N ALA A 144 -0.31 29.99 -7.45
CA ALA A 144 -0.21 30.41 -8.85
C ALA A 144 -1.22 31.51 -9.22
N LYS A 145 -2.47 31.42 -8.73
CA LYS A 145 -3.48 32.48 -8.91
C LYS A 145 -3.07 33.80 -8.25
N ILE A 146 -2.51 33.75 -7.04
CA ILE A 146 -2.00 34.95 -6.34
C ILE A 146 -0.84 35.57 -7.13
N HIS A 147 0.06 34.74 -7.66
CA HIS A 147 1.18 35.20 -8.48
C HIS A 147 0.69 35.89 -9.77
N LEU A 148 -0.23 35.26 -10.51
CA LEU A 148 -0.83 35.82 -11.73
C LEU A 148 -1.51 37.18 -11.48
N LEU A 149 -2.32 37.29 -10.41
CA LEU A 149 -2.97 38.56 -10.03
C LEU A 149 -1.96 39.64 -9.63
N ALA A 150 -0.81 39.26 -9.06
CA ALA A 150 0.27 40.21 -8.76
C ALA A 150 1.02 40.65 -10.03
N GLU A 151 1.19 39.77 -11.01
CA GLU A 151 1.77 40.10 -12.32
C GLU A 151 0.84 40.99 -13.16
N GLU A 152 -0.46 40.72 -13.15
CA GLU A 152 -1.48 41.57 -13.78
C GLU A 152 -1.43 43.01 -13.22
N LYS A 153 -1.40 43.16 -11.89
CA LYS A 153 -1.24 44.48 -11.25
C LYS A 153 0.08 45.17 -11.63
N ARG A 154 1.19 44.44 -11.77
CA ARG A 154 2.46 45.00 -12.24
C ARG A 154 2.38 45.46 -13.70
N ALA A 155 1.72 44.67 -14.56
CA ALA A 155 1.51 45.02 -15.96
C ALA A 155 0.66 46.29 -16.13
N VAL A 156 -0.40 46.46 -15.31
CA VAL A 156 -1.20 47.70 -15.27
C VAL A 156 -0.35 48.91 -14.91
N VAL A 157 0.49 48.82 -13.86
CA VAL A 157 1.40 49.91 -13.48
C VAL A 157 2.44 50.20 -14.57
N GLU A 158 2.95 49.19 -15.25
CA GLU A 158 3.87 49.39 -16.37
C GLU A 158 3.20 50.02 -17.59
N ALA A 159 1.92 49.71 -17.85
CA ALA A 159 1.13 50.32 -18.91
C ALA A 159 0.85 51.81 -18.62
N GLN A 160 0.40 52.13 -17.40
CA GLN A 160 0.20 53.52 -16.96
C GLN A 160 1.48 54.35 -17.09
N LYS A 161 2.62 53.80 -16.65
CA LYS A 161 3.92 54.44 -16.83
C LYS A 161 4.26 54.68 -18.31
N ARG A 162 3.92 53.76 -19.22
CA ARG A 162 4.16 53.93 -20.67
C ARG A 162 3.25 55.01 -21.26
N GLU A 163 2.00 55.08 -20.83
CA GLU A 163 1.03 56.12 -21.20
C GLU A 163 1.55 57.52 -20.78
N GLU A 164 1.94 57.68 -19.50
CA GLU A 164 2.55 58.92 -19.00
C GLU A 164 3.81 59.33 -19.79
N PHE A 165 4.66 58.36 -20.17
CA PHE A 165 5.85 58.64 -20.98
C PHE A 165 5.51 59.13 -22.39
N ILE A 166 4.46 58.59 -23.02
CA ILE A 166 3.98 59.03 -24.33
C ILE A 166 3.38 60.45 -24.22
N ASP A 167 2.55 60.72 -23.21
CA ASP A 167 1.98 62.04 -22.96
C ASP A 167 3.06 63.11 -22.72
N LEU A 168 4.13 62.74 -21.98
CA LEU A 168 5.29 63.59 -21.77
C LEU A 168 6.10 63.82 -23.06
N GLU A 169 6.26 62.80 -23.90
CA GLU A 169 6.97 62.91 -25.18
C GLU A 169 6.18 63.75 -26.20
N GLU A 170 4.86 63.57 -26.28
CA GLU A 170 3.97 64.44 -27.05
C GLU A 170 4.04 65.88 -26.56
N THR A 171 3.96 66.09 -25.25
CA THR A 171 4.01 67.42 -24.63
C THR A 171 5.35 68.10 -24.87
N ALA A 172 6.47 67.37 -24.73
CA ALA A 172 7.80 67.85 -25.09
C ALA A 172 7.90 68.19 -26.58
N SER A 173 7.29 67.40 -27.46
CA SER A 173 7.26 67.66 -28.91
C SER A 173 6.42 68.90 -29.25
N LYS A 174 5.28 69.11 -28.59
CA LYS A 174 4.47 70.33 -28.67
C LYS A 174 5.29 71.56 -28.26
N PHE A 175 6.08 71.49 -27.17
CA PHE A 175 7.01 72.56 -26.78
C PHE A 175 8.11 72.81 -27.82
N ARG A 176 8.78 71.75 -28.32
CA ARG A 176 9.82 71.86 -29.38
C ARG A 176 9.28 72.51 -30.65
N SER A 177 8.06 72.17 -31.07
CA SER A 177 7.43 72.74 -32.28
C SER A 177 6.99 74.20 -32.12
N ARG A 178 6.59 74.62 -30.90
CA ARG A 178 6.17 76.00 -30.61
C ARG A 178 7.34 76.95 -30.29
N GLY A 179 8.51 76.40 -29.95
CA GLY A 179 9.66 77.18 -29.47
C GLY A 179 9.55 77.62 -28.00
N ASP A 180 8.55 77.11 -27.27
CA ASP A 180 8.28 77.51 -25.89
C ASP A 180 9.10 76.69 -24.90
N THR A 181 9.64 77.37 -23.88
CA THR A 181 10.29 76.70 -22.74
C THR A 181 9.22 76.27 -21.73
N PRO A 182 9.16 74.99 -21.31
CA PRO A 182 8.24 74.55 -20.26
C PRO A 182 8.54 75.29 -18.95
N ARG A 183 7.55 76.04 -18.44
CA ARG A 183 7.67 76.73 -17.15
C ARG A 183 7.71 75.70 -16.03
N ARG A 184 8.75 75.75 -15.19
CA ARG A 184 8.87 74.88 -14.02
C ARG A 184 7.80 75.24 -12.99
N PHE A 185 6.94 74.29 -12.63
CA PHE A 185 5.98 74.41 -11.52
C PHE A 185 6.57 74.03 -10.15
N PHE A 186 7.89 74.20 -9.95
CA PHE A 186 8.53 73.99 -8.64
C PHE A 186 8.31 75.20 -7.71
N ALA A 187 7.08 75.34 -7.21
CA ALA A 187 6.70 76.41 -6.28
C ALA A 187 6.66 75.96 -4.80
N CYS A 188 7.16 74.75 -4.47
CA CYS A 188 6.96 74.13 -3.15
C CYS A 188 8.19 73.40 -2.58
N PHE A 189 9.41 73.80 -2.95
CA PHE A 189 10.67 73.24 -2.42
C PHE A 189 11.70 74.33 -2.01
N SER A 190 11.20 75.49 -1.57
CA SER A 190 12.03 76.57 -1.03
C SER A 190 11.26 77.30 0.09
N GLY A 191 11.48 76.87 1.32
CA GLY A 191 10.91 77.39 2.56
C GLY A 191 11.59 76.72 3.75
#